data_AF-A0A4Q5SYI9-F1
#
_entry.id   AF-A0A4Q5SYI9-F1
#
_cell.length_a   1.000
_cell.length_b   1.000
_cell.length_c   1.000
_cell.angle_alpha   90.00
_cell.angle_beta   90.00
_cell.angle_gamma   90.00
#
_symmetry.space_group_name_H-M   'P 1'
#
loop_
_entity.id
_entity.type
_entity.pdbx_description
1 polymer ?
#
loop_
_entity_poly.entity_id
_entity_poly.type
_entity_poly.pdbx_seq_one_letter_code
_entity_poly.pdbx_strand_id
1 'polypeptide(L)'
;MNRFALALAPLLLVAAAPGNDPVAVPVTLGTGLGDHHSGRLIVFAQKIEPGAKAGDVDIDQFAPNAVTIAARDVPDLAAGATTLVDSTESFPTRLEVLPPGTYRFQAVLDRNTNYNYRGRGGGDLVSNTVDVTLPGKIPALTLSRMLPEVDTKAALAQLPAEKRARIEQGLKRIVPVDFVSPSLSAFWGRPIHMRGSIALPPGYDPNGKTTYPVAYSTHGFGGSALSQEGSAAGMASDMAAGTMPAMIWVYLDESSATGTHEFADSVNNGPWGHALTTELIPALEKQYRMDARPGSRFLTGHSSGGWATLWLQATYPKLFGGTWPTSPDSSDFHDFTNADLYAPNANMYAGADGKAFPLVRDKGKVIASFRQFAQQEAVLGAYGGQFASFEWVFSPKGADGRPVQI
;
A
#
# COMPACT_ATOMS: atom_id res chain seq x y z
N MET A 1 16.98 75.19 -37.20
CA MET A 1 15.55 74.92 -36.98
C MET A 1 15.30 73.44 -37.26
N ASN A 2 14.51 72.80 -36.39
CA ASN A 2 13.96 71.43 -36.47
C ASN A 2 14.93 70.26 -36.27
N ARG A 3 14.61 69.20 -35.52
CA ARG A 3 13.62 68.90 -34.46
C ARG A 3 14.03 67.48 -34.01
N PHE A 4 14.43 67.28 -32.75
CA PHE A 4 14.64 65.94 -32.19
C PHE A 4 13.27 65.26 -32.04
N ALA A 5 13.06 64.12 -32.70
CA ALA A 5 11.88 63.29 -32.51
C ALA A 5 12.16 62.29 -31.38
N LEU A 6 11.57 62.52 -30.21
CA LEU A 6 11.43 61.51 -29.15
C LEU A 6 10.39 60.49 -29.61
N ALA A 7 10.80 59.24 -29.80
CA ALA A 7 9.88 58.12 -29.95
C ALA A 7 9.47 57.63 -28.55
N LEU A 8 8.21 57.85 -28.17
CA LEU A 8 7.61 57.21 -27.00
C LEU A 8 7.37 55.72 -27.32
N ALA A 9 8.05 54.83 -26.59
CA ALA A 9 7.69 53.42 -26.54
C ALA A 9 6.44 53.25 -25.67
N PRO A 10 5.41 52.49 -26.09
CA PRO A 10 4.27 52.20 -25.25
C PRO A 10 4.69 51.22 -24.15
N LEU A 11 4.57 51.64 -22.88
CA LEU A 11 4.54 50.71 -21.75
C LEU A 11 3.30 49.83 -21.90
N LEU A 12 3.50 48.59 -22.35
CA LEU A 12 2.54 47.52 -22.19
C LEU A 12 2.45 47.22 -20.69
N LEU A 13 1.39 47.71 -20.03
CA LEU A 13 0.95 47.12 -18.77
C LEU A 13 0.56 45.68 -19.06
N VAL A 14 1.45 44.75 -18.74
CA VAL A 14 1.07 43.36 -18.54
C VAL A 14 0.17 43.37 -17.31
N ALA A 15 -1.13 43.20 -17.51
CA ALA A 15 -2.05 42.92 -16.42
C ALA A 15 -1.55 41.64 -15.74
N ALA A 16 -1.08 41.76 -14.50
CA ALA A 16 -0.86 40.61 -13.65
C ALA A 16 -2.17 39.82 -13.61
N ALA A 17 -2.12 38.53 -13.94
CA ALA A 17 -3.24 37.63 -13.65
C ALA A 17 -3.62 37.82 -12.18
N PRO A 18 -4.92 37.86 -11.82
CA PRO A 18 -5.32 37.95 -10.43
C PRO A 18 -4.64 36.80 -9.68
N GLY A 19 -3.81 37.16 -8.69
CA GLY A 19 -3.24 36.17 -7.79
C GLY A 19 -4.39 35.46 -7.12
N ASN A 20 -4.55 34.16 -7.36
CA ASN A 20 -5.45 33.35 -6.57
C ASN A 20 -4.87 33.31 -5.16
N ASP A 21 -5.59 33.88 -4.20
CA ASP A 21 -5.26 33.71 -2.78
C ASP A 21 -5.10 32.20 -2.48
N PRO A 22 -4.20 31.80 -1.57
CA PRO A 22 -4.03 30.40 -1.20
C PRO A 22 -5.37 29.79 -0.82
N VAL A 23 -5.76 28.73 -1.53
CA VAL A 23 -6.99 27.99 -1.25
C VAL A 23 -6.66 26.97 -0.19
N ALA A 24 -7.22 27.16 0.99
CA ALA A 24 -7.19 26.17 2.05
C ALA A 24 -8.60 25.70 2.37
N VAL A 25 -8.76 24.38 2.51
CA VAL A 25 -10.02 23.72 2.86
C VAL A 25 -10.10 23.65 4.38
N PRO A 26 -11.09 24.31 5.02
CA PRO A 26 -11.32 24.17 6.45
C PRO A 26 -11.88 22.78 6.76
N VAL A 27 -11.22 22.04 7.64
CA VAL A 27 -11.68 20.74 8.12
C VAL A 27 -11.84 20.77 9.64
N THR A 28 -13.05 20.49 10.11
CA THR A 28 -13.41 20.47 11.53
C THR A 28 -13.57 19.04 12.04
N LEU A 29 -13.05 18.74 13.23
CA LEU A 29 -13.38 17.50 13.92
C LEU A 29 -14.77 17.60 14.56
N GLY A 30 -15.69 16.73 14.19
CA GLY A 30 -17.00 16.64 14.83
C GLY A 30 -16.90 16.28 16.31
N THR A 31 -17.73 16.88 17.15
CA THR A 31 -17.68 16.72 18.61
C THR A 31 -18.07 15.33 19.13
N GLY A 32 -18.59 14.45 18.27
CA GLY A 32 -19.02 13.10 18.63
C GLY A 32 -18.01 11.98 18.34
N LEU A 33 -16.76 12.31 17.98
CA LEU A 33 -15.76 11.31 17.55
C LEU A 33 -14.65 11.02 18.56
N GLY A 34 -14.68 11.69 19.72
CA GLY A 34 -13.61 11.67 20.72
C GLY A 34 -13.00 13.06 20.89
N ASP A 35 -12.21 13.23 21.95
CA ASP A 35 -11.73 14.55 22.35
C ASP A 35 -10.57 15.06 21.48
N HIS A 36 -9.66 14.16 21.07
CA HIS A 36 -8.43 14.49 20.34
C HIS A 36 -8.05 13.38 19.36
N HIS A 37 -7.60 13.77 18.17
CA HIS A 37 -7.04 12.83 17.18
C HIS A 37 -5.81 13.41 16.48
N SER A 38 -4.93 12.52 16.05
CA SER A 38 -3.77 12.83 15.22
C SER A 38 -3.73 11.90 14.01
N GLY A 39 -2.97 12.29 12.99
CA GLY A 39 -2.80 11.47 11.79
C GLY A 39 -2.54 12.31 10.54
N ARG A 40 -2.69 11.67 9.39
CA ARG A 40 -2.59 12.29 8.07
C ARG A 40 -3.97 12.74 7.63
N LEU A 41 -4.17 14.06 7.50
CA LEU A 41 -5.42 14.62 7.02
C LEU A 41 -5.35 14.82 5.51
N ILE A 42 -6.22 14.15 4.78
CA ILE A 42 -6.28 14.14 3.31
C ILE A 42 -7.62 14.69 2.87
N VAL A 43 -7.60 15.68 1.98
CA VAL A 43 -8.77 16.23 1.31
C VAL A 43 -8.76 15.74 -0.14
N PHE A 44 -9.87 15.18 -0.58
CA PHE A 44 -10.12 14.71 -1.92
C PHE A 44 -11.05 15.70 -2.64
N ALA A 45 -10.79 15.97 -3.91
CA ALA A 45 -11.61 16.77 -4.80
C ALA A 45 -11.71 16.06 -6.16
N GLN A 46 -12.87 15.44 -6.41
CA GLN A 46 -13.14 14.74 -7.67
C GLN A 46 -14.06 15.58 -8.54
N LYS A 47 -13.68 15.80 -9.81
CA LYS A 47 -14.57 16.42 -10.77
C LYS A 47 -15.71 15.47 -11.10
N ILE A 48 -16.96 15.94 -11.00
CA ILE A 48 -18.16 15.14 -11.24
C ILE A 48 -19.07 15.80 -12.27
N GLU A 49 -19.83 14.97 -12.97
CA GLU A 49 -20.93 15.44 -13.81
C GLU A 49 -22.13 15.87 -12.95
N PRO A 50 -22.91 16.88 -13.37
CA PRO A 50 -24.13 17.26 -12.67
C PRO A 50 -25.08 16.06 -12.50
N GLY A 51 -25.53 15.80 -11.27
CA GLY A 51 -26.41 14.67 -10.96
C GLY A 51 -25.68 13.32 -10.78
N ALA A 52 -24.34 13.30 -10.74
CA ALA A 52 -23.58 12.11 -10.37
C ALA A 52 -24.04 11.57 -9.01
N LYS A 53 -24.24 10.24 -8.94
CA LYS A 53 -24.70 9.56 -7.72
C LYS A 53 -23.79 9.91 -6.53
N ALA A 54 -24.39 10.18 -5.38
CA ALA A 54 -23.67 10.38 -4.14
C ALA A 54 -22.83 9.14 -3.80
N GLY A 55 -21.65 9.35 -3.24
CA GLY A 55 -20.72 8.30 -2.86
C GLY A 55 -19.40 8.89 -2.40
N ASP A 56 -18.68 8.14 -1.57
CA ASP A 56 -17.35 8.49 -1.07
C ASP A 56 -16.39 8.68 -2.25
N VAL A 57 -15.46 9.65 -2.11
CA VAL A 57 -14.45 9.97 -3.12
C VAL A 57 -13.13 9.40 -2.67
N ASP A 58 -12.46 8.61 -3.51
CA ASP A 58 -11.14 8.05 -3.22
C ASP A 58 -10.24 8.18 -4.45
N ILE A 59 -8.93 7.96 -4.29
CA ILE A 59 -7.99 7.84 -5.39
C ILE A 59 -8.32 6.66 -6.30
N ASP A 60 -7.93 6.78 -7.56
CA ASP A 60 -8.01 5.70 -8.54
C ASP A 60 -6.62 5.45 -9.14
N GLN A 61 -6.06 4.29 -8.89
CA GLN A 61 -4.73 3.91 -9.39
C GLN A 61 -4.70 3.76 -10.93
N PHE A 62 -5.84 3.48 -11.56
CA PHE A 62 -5.95 3.39 -13.02
C PHE A 62 -6.31 4.73 -13.67
N ALA A 63 -6.66 5.73 -12.86
CA ALA A 63 -6.90 7.10 -13.30
C ALA A 63 -6.29 8.09 -12.28
N PRO A 64 -4.95 8.13 -12.14
CA PRO A 64 -4.29 8.85 -11.05
C PRO A 64 -4.63 10.35 -11.01
N ASN A 65 -4.96 10.94 -12.17
CA ASN A 65 -5.32 12.36 -12.26
C ASN A 65 -6.82 12.64 -12.04
N ALA A 66 -7.66 11.62 -11.81
CA ALA A 66 -9.12 11.78 -11.71
C ALA A 66 -9.57 12.48 -10.42
N VAL A 67 -8.76 12.37 -9.37
CA VAL A 67 -9.04 12.96 -8.06
C VAL A 67 -7.84 13.80 -7.64
N THR A 68 -8.09 15.06 -7.34
CA THR A 68 -7.09 15.92 -6.72
C THR A 68 -7.08 15.68 -5.22
N ILE A 69 -5.93 15.38 -4.67
CA ILE A 69 -5.68 15.23 -3.24
C ILE A 69 -4.80 16.37 -2.74
N ALA A 70 -5.08 16.85 -1.54
CA ALA A 70 -4.22 17.74 -0.78
C ALA A 70 -4.17 17.23 0.66
N ALA A 71 -3.00 17.26 1.29
CA ALA A 71 -2.85 16.64 2.60
C ALA A 71 -1.87 17.39 3.50
N ARG A 72 -1.95 17.06 4.79
CA ARG A 72 -0.99 17.50 5.80
C ARG A 72 -1.00 16.57 7.00
N ASP A 73 0.09 16.58 7.75
CA ASP A 73 0.10 15.97 9.07
C ASP A 73 -0.62 16.87 10.08
N VAL A 74 -1.39 16.22 10.95
CA VAL A 74 -2.13 16.86 12.03
C VAL A 74 -1.69 16.18 13.33
N PRO A 75 -0.83 16.84 14.14
CA PRO A 75 -0.28 16.24 15.36
C PRO A 75 -1.31 16.14 16.48
N ASP A 76 -2.29 17.05 16.49
CA ASP A 76 -3.42 17.05 17.41
C ASP A 76 -4.56 17.90 16.84
N LEU A 77 -5.77 17.34 16.82
CA LEU A 77 -7.01 18.00 16.44
C LEU A 77 -8.06 17.73 17.50
N ALA A 78 -8.38 18.78 18.27
CA ALA A 78 -9.38 18.70 19.33
C ALA A 78 -10.81 18.72 18.77
N ALA A 79 -11.75 18.13 19.52
CA ALA A 79 -13.17 18.12 19.19
C ALA A 79 -13.71 19.54 18.95
N GLY A 80 -14.37 19.75 17.80
CA GLY A 80 -14.88 21.05 17.38
C GLY A 80 -13.84 22.02 16.82
N ALA A 81 -12.54 21.70 16.90
CA ALA A 81 -11.49 22.51 16.32
C ALA A 81 -11.42 22.34 14.80
N THR A 82 -11.01 23.42 14.12
CA THR A 82 -10.80 23.47 12.67
C THR A 82 -9.33 23.59 12.36
N THR A 83 -8.86 22.81 11.39
CA THR A 83 -7.55 22.97 10.75
C THR A 83 -7.72 23.29 9.27
N LEU A 84 -6.69 23.88 8.67
CA LEU A 84 -6.67 24.24 7.26
C LEU A 84 -5.77 23.29 6.48
N VAL A 85 -6.29 22.74 5.39
CA VAL A 85 -5.53 21.94 4.41
C VAL A 85 -5.35 22.78 3.16
N ASP A 86 -4.13 23.29 2.95
CA ASP A 86 -3.75 23.98 1.72
C ASP A 86 -3.17 22.99 0.68
N SER A 87 -2.73 23.51 -0.46
CA SER A 87 -2.18 22.69 -1.54
C SER A 87 -0.65 22.57 -1.52
N THR A 88 0.00 22.70 -0.36
CA THR A 88 1.47 22.54 -0.26
C THR A 88 1.90 21.12 -0.62
N GLU A 89 1.15 20.13 -0.14
CA GLU A 89 1.32 18.73 -0.52
C GLU A 89 0.06 18.31 -1.28
N SER A 90 0.10 18.39 -2.62
CA SER A 90 -1.04 18.08 -3.47
C SER A 90 -0.68 17.37 -4.77
N PHE A 91 -1.63 16.61 -5.31
CA PHE A 91 -1.51 15.86 -6.56
C PHE A 91 -2.89 15.69 -7.22
N PRO A 92 -3.04 15.67 -8.56
CA PRO A 92 -2.03 15.92 -9.58
C PRO A 92 -1.73 17.40 -9.77
N THR A 93 -2.52 18.27 -9.14
CA THR A 93 -2.40 19.73 -9.23
C THR A 93 -2.76 20.35 -7.89
N ARG A 94 -2.73 21.67 -7.82
CA ARG A 94 -3.12 22.42 -6.63
C ARG A 94 -4.61 22.78 -6.66
N LEU A 95 -5.23 22.91 -5.48
CA LEU A 95 -6.65 23.25 -5.35
C LEU A 95 -6.96 24.65 -5.94
N GLU A 96 -6.02 25.59 -5.90
CA GLU A 96 -6.23 26.96 -6.42
C GLU A 96 -6.40 27.02 -7.94
N VAL A 97 -5.92 25.99 -8.66
CA VAL A 97 -5.88 25.98 -10.13
C VAL A 97 -6.76 24.89 -10.72
N LEU A 98 -7.68 24.33 -9.92
CA LEU A 98 -8.67 23.38 -10.41
C LEU A 98 -9.48 24.03 -11.56
N PRO A 99 -9.58 23.36 -12.73
CA PRO A 99 -10.38 23.86 -13.84
C PRO A 99 -11.85 24.07 -13.44
N PRO A 100 -12.57 25.00 -14.06
CA PRO A 100 -13.99 25.18 -13.80
C PRO A 100 -14.79 23.87 -13.94
N GLY A 101 -15.77 23.68 -13.05
CA GLY A 101 -16.62 22.49 -13.02
C GLY A 101 -17.23 22.21 -11.65
N THR A 102 -18.05 21.17 -11.57
CA THR A 102 -18.59 20.67 -10.30
C THR A 102 -17.62 19.65 -9.70
N TYR A 103 -17.30 19.82 -8.43
CA TYR A 103 -16.39 18.96 -7.68
C TYR A 103 -17.05 18.42 -6.43
N ARG A 104 -16.82 17.15 -6.14
CA ARG A 104 -17.15 16.51 -4.86
C ARG A 104 -15.93 16.51 -3.96
N PHE A 105 -16.08 17.11 -2.79
CA PHE A 105 -15.06 17.16 -1.75
C PHE A 105 -15.35 16.16 -0.63
N GLN A 106 -14.30 15.54 -0.11
CA GLN A 106 -14.36 14.72 1.11
C GLN A 106 -13.04 14.83 1.87
N ALA A 107 -13.09 14.76 3.20
CA ALA A 107 -11.91 14.69 4.05
C ALA A 107 -11.82 13.32 4.74
N VAL A 108 -10.60 12.83 4.87
CA VAL A 108 -10.23 11.65 5.66
C VAL A 108 -9.07 12.00 6.57
N LEU A 109 -9.21 11.71 7.86
CA LEU A 109 -8.08 11.64 8.78
C LEU A 109 -7.67 10.17 8.91
N ASP A 110 -6.59 9.80 8.23
CA ASP A 110 -5.91 8.52 8.41
C ASP A 110 -5.17 8.56 9.75
N ARG A 111 -5.74 7.86 10.73
CA ARG A 111 -5.23 7.84 12.11
C ARG A 111 -4.15 6.78 12.30
N ASN A 112 -4.09 5.81 11.38
CA ASN A 112 -3.19 4.67 11.46
C ASN A 112 -1.91 4.90 10.65
N THR A 113 -1.84 6.01 9.89
CA THR A 113 -0.71 6.39 9.03
C THR A 113 -0.33 5.29 8.03
N ASN A 114 -1.35 4.61 7.51
CA ASN A 114 -1.19 3.45 6.62
C ASN A 114 -2.03 3.54 5.34
N TYR A 115 -2.55 4.72 5.00
CA TYR A 115 -3.37 4.94 3.80
C TYR A 115 -2.70 4.42 2.53
N ASN A 116 -1.41 4.66 2.40
CA ASN A 116 -0.62 4.18 1.27
C ASN A 116 -0.64 2.65 1.10
N TYR A 117 -0.72 1.91 2.21
CA TYR A 117 -0.71 0.44 2.20
C TYR A 117 -2.12 -0.15 2.11
N ARG A 118 -3.09 0.40 2.87
CA ARG A 118 -4.42 -0.20 3.03
C ARG A 118 -5.57 0.63 2.43
N GLY A 119 -5.29 1.84 1.98
CA GLY A 119 -6.32 2.85 1.79
C GLY A 119 -7.00 3.19 3.11
N ARG A 120 -8.28 3.52 3.04
CA ARG A 120 -9.12 3.78 4.21
C ARG A 120 -9.33 2.53 5.04
N GLY A 121 -9.13 2.63 6.36
CA GLY A 121 -9.23 1.51 7.29
C GLY A 121 -10.11 1.80 8.50
N GLY A 122 -10.30 0.75 9.31
CA GLY A 122 -10.94 0.88 10.62
C GLY A 122 -10.25 1.92 11.48
N GLY A 123 -11.06 2.76 12.14
CA GLY A 123 -10.57 3.85 12.98
C GLY A 123 -10.35 5.17 12.25
N ASP A 124 -10.29 5.21 10.92
CA ASP A 124 -10.16 6.48 10.19
C ASP A 124 -11.41 7.34 10.34
N LEU A 125 -11.23 8.66 10.39
CA LEU A 125 -12.35 9.60 10.45
C LEU A 125 -12.64 10.14 9.07
N VAL A 126 -13.90 10.19 8.69
CA VAL A 126 -14.33 10.64 7.37
C VAL A 126 -15.43 11.69 7.47
N SER A 127 -15.40 12.66 6.58
CA SER A 127 -16.50 13.60 6.39
C SER A 127 -17.59 13.03 5.48
N ASN A 128 -18.79 13.62 5.55
CA ASN A 128 -19.72 13.54 4.43
C ASN A 128 -19.12 14.23 3.20
N THR A 129 -19.62 13.89 2.02
CA THR A 129 -19.22 14.52 0.76
C THR A 129 -19.95 15.85 0.55
N VAL A 130 -19.27 16.85 -0.01
CA VAL A 130 -19.84 18.16 -0.34
C VAL A 130 -19.57 18.50 -1.80
N ASP A 131 -20.63 18.72 -2.58
CA ASP A 131 -20.52 19.09 -3.99
C ASP A 131 -20.52 20.62 -4.12
N VAL A 132 -19.54 21.18 -4.85
CA VAL A 132 -19.42 22.62 -5.11
C VAL A 132 -19.08 22.88 -6.58
N THR A 133 -19.50 24.03 -7.10
CA THR A 133 -19.08 24.50 -8.43
C THR A 133 -17.91 25.46 -8.31
N LEU A 134 -16.83 25.20 -9.03
CA LEU A 134 -15.64 26.05 -9.13
C LEU A 134 -15.58 26.77 -10.50
N PRO A 135 -15.09 28.02 -10.58
CA PRO A 135 -14.62 28.85 -9.46
C PRO A 135 -15.79 29.28 -8.56
N GLY A 136 -15.59 29.19 -7.25
CA GLY A 136 -16.63 29.40 -6.25
C GLY A 136 -16.08 29.26 -4.84
N LYS A 137 -16.96 29.24 -3.84
CA LYS A 137 -16.55 29.10 -2.44
C LYS A 137 -16.05 27.67 -2.17
N ILE A 138 -14.86 27.58 -1.58
CA ILE A 138 -14.28 26.33 -1.11
C ILE A 138 -15.11 25.79 0.06
N PRO A 139 -15.48 24.50 0.08
CA PRO A 139 -16.33 23.95 1.13
C PRO A 139 -15.58 23.85 2.45
N ALA A 140 -16.30 24.03 3.55
CA ALA A 140 -15.86 23.56 4.85
C ALA A 140 -16.32 22.11 5.04
N LEU A 141 -15.44 21.25 5.53
CA LEU A 141 -15.70 19.83 5.75
C LEU A 141 -15.70 19.53 7.25
N THR A 142 -16.54 18.58 7.67
CA THR A 142 -16.58 18.13 9.07
C THR A 142 -16.39 16.63 9.10
N LEU A 143 -15.33 16.16 9.76
CA LEU A 143 -15.14 14.74 10.08
C LEU A 143 -16.27 14.32 11.03
N SER A 144 -17.14 13.41 10.59
CA SER A 144 -18.40 13.11 11.27
C SER A 144 -18.65 11.63 11.51
N ARG A 145 -17.85 10.76 10.90
CA ARG A 145 -17.97 9.30 11.01
C ARG A 145 -16.59 8.68 11.22
N MET A 146 -16.49 7.72 12.13
CA MET A 146 -15.36 6.80 12.20
C MET A 146 -15.67 5.55 11.38
N LEU A 147 -14.74 5.11 10.55
CA LEU A 147 -14.90 3.87 9.80
C LEU A 147 -14.79 2.66 10.75
N PRO A 148 -15.68 1.67 10.62
CA PRO A 148 -15.63 0.49 11.46
C PRO A 148 -14.45 -0.39 11.09
N GLU A 149 -13.96 -1.16 12.07
CA GLU A 149 -13.07 -2.28 11.79
C GLU A 149 -13.73 -3.30 10.86
N VAL A 150 -12.91 -4.03 10.10
CA VAL A 150 -13.39 -5.09 9.23
C VAL A 150 -13.96 -6.23 10.08
N ASP A 151 -15.28 -6.41 10.03
CA ASP A 151 -15.94 -7.57 10.62
C ASP A 151 -15.92 -8.74 9.62
N THR A 152 -14.94 -9.62 9.82
CA THR A 152 -14.73 -10.80 8.96
C THR A 152 -15.90 -11.78 9.00
N LYS A 153 -16.62 -11.86 10.13
CA LYS A 153 -17.80 -12.72 10.26
C LYS A 153 -18.97 -12.15 9.48
N ALA A 154 -19.19 -10.83 9.58
CA ALA A 154 -20.19 -10.16 8.77
C ALA A 154 -19.87 -10.28 7.28
N ALA A 155 -18.61 -10.07 6.88
CA ALA A 155 -18.17 -10.23 5.49
C ALA A 155 -18.40 -11.65 4.97
N LEU A 156 -18.05 -12.67 5.77
CA LEU A 156 -18.29 -14.08 5.45
C LEU A 156 -19.79 -14.40 5.33
N ALA A 157 -20.63 -13.79 6.18
CA ALA A 157 -22.08 -14.00 6.15
C ALA A 157 -22.76 -13.46 4.88
N GLN A 158 -22.15 -12.48 4.20
CA GLN A 158 -22.64 -11.91 2.94
C GLN A 158 -22.26 -12.75 1.71
N LEU A 159 -21.40 -13.77 1.86
CA LEU A 159 -21.03 -14.63 0.74
C LEU A 159 -22.17 -15.59 0.35
N PRO A 160 -22.25 -16.01 -0.93
CA PRO A 160 -23.16 -17.08 -1.35
C PRO A 160 -22.99 -18.34 -0.50
N ALA A 161 -24.09 -19.03 -0.18
CA ALA A 161 -24.13 -20.12 0.80
C ALA A 161 -23.07 -21.22 0.53
N GLU A 162 -22.89 -21.62 -0.73
CA GLU A 162 -21.88 -22.61 -1.11
C GLU A 162 -20.45 -22.12 -0.86
N LYS A 163 -20.15 -20.87 -1.24
CA LYS A 163 -18.83 -20.26 -1.02
C LYS A 163 -18.55 -20.09 0.47
N ARG A 164 -19.55 -19.66 1.25
CA ARG A 164 -19.47 -19.55 2.70
C ARG A 164 -19.16 -20.89 3.35
N ALA A 165 -19.94 -21.92 3.05
CA ALA A 165 -19.74 -23.26 3.60
C ALA A 165 -18.35 -23.83 3.28
N ARG A 166 -17.86 -23.59 2.04
CA ARG A 166 -16.51 -23.96 1.64
C ARG A 166 -15.45 -23.25 2.49
N ILE A 167 -15.55 -21.94 2.70
CA ILE A 167 -14.58 -21.19 3.52
C ILE A 167 -14.65 -21.62 4.99
N GLU A 168 -15.85 -21.80 5.56
CA GLU A 168 -16.05 -22.26 6.93
C GLU A 168 -15.45 -23.65 7.18
N GLN A 169 -15.49 -24.55 6.19
CA GLN A 169 -14.79 -25.85 6.29
C GLN A 169 -13.27 -25.67 6.29
N GLY A 170 -12.76 -24.78 5.45
CA GLY A 170 -11.33 -24.46 5.36
C GLY A 170 -10.79 -23.87 6.64
N LEU A 171 -11.52 -22.91 7.24
CA LEU A 171 -11.17 -22.27 8.52
C LEU A 171 -10.98 -23.27 9.68
N LYS A 172 -11.64 -24.44 9.64
CA LYS A 172 -11.47 -25.50 10.66
C LYS A 172 -10.15 -26.27 10.52
N ARG A 173 -9.42 -26.09 9.42
CA ARG A 173 -8.20 -26.82 9.07
C ARG A 173 -6.98 -25.91 8.96
N ILE A 174 -7.13 -24.65 9.34
CA ILE A 174 -6.00 -23.73 9.43
C ILE A 174 -5.53 -23.55 10.86
N VAL A 175 -4.26 -23.21 11.02
CA VAL A 175 -3.65 -22.85 12.31
C VAL A 175 -2.94 -21.52 12.15
N PRO A 176 -3.18 -20.52 13.03
CA PRO A 176 -2.49 -19.25 12.95
C PRO A 176 -0.98 -19.45 13.23
N VAL A 177 -0.15 -18.70 12.50
CA VAL A 177 1.27 -18.53 12.81
C VAL A 177 1.43 -17.21 13.55
N ASP A 178 2.01 -17.28 14.74
CA ASP A 178 2.46 -16.12 15.48
C ASP A 178 3.77 -16.45 16.21
N PHE A 179 4.89 -16.04 15.63
CA PHE A 179 6.23 -16.41 16.08
C PHE A 179 7.05 -15.17 16.39
N VAL A 180 7.52 -15.04 17.63
CA VAL A 180 8.41 -13.94 18.04
C VAL A 180 9.84 -14.27 17.59
N SER A 181 10.35 -13.54 16.60
CA SER A 181 11.70 -13.73 16.05
C SER A 181 12.76 -13.10 16.96
N PRO A 182 13.75 -13.86 17.46
CA PRO A 182 14.87 -13.30 18.21
C PRO A 182 15.69 -12.27 17.41
N SER A 183 16.06 -12.57 16.16
CA SER A 183 16.89 -11.67 15.35
C SER A 183 16.18 -10.36 14.98
N LEU A 184 14.90 -10.43 14.59
CA LEU A 184 14.11 -9.23 14.33
C LEU A 184 13.84 -8.43 15.61
N SER A 185 13.58 -9.11 16.74
CA SER A 185 13.36 -8.42 18.01
C SER A 185 14.62 -7.70 18.50
N ALA A 186 15.79 -8.31 18.30
CA ALA A 186 17.08 -7.68 18.59
C ALA A 186 17.32 -6.45 17.70
N PHE A 187 17.00 -6.53 16.41
CA PHE A 187 17.13 -5.40 15.48
C PHE A 187 16.21 -4.22 15.86
N TRP A 188 14.95 -4.50 16.20
CA TRP A 188 13.94 -3.47 16.45
C TRP A 188 13.85 -2.99 17.91
N GLY A 189 14.58 -3.64 18.83
CA GLY A 189 14.58 -3.31 20.26
C GLY A 189 13.27 -3.61 20.98
N ARG A 190 12.37 -4.39 20.36
CA ARG A 190 11.06 -4.81 20.90
C ARG A 190 10.65 -6.15 20.28
N PRO A 191 9.70 -6.90 20.87
CA PRO A 191 9.19 -8.12 20.26
C PRO A 191 8.64 -7.88 18.84
N ILE A 192 9.17 -8.62 17.87
CA ILE A 192 8.69 -8.63 16.48
C ILE A 192 8.16 -10.02 16.15
N HIS A 193 6.95 -10.02 15.61
CA HIS A 193 6.18 -11.22 15.32
C HIS A 193 6.18 -11.48 13.81
N MET A 194 6.56 -12.69 13.41
CA MET A 194 6.29 -13.24 12.09
C MET A 194 4.91 -13.90 12.12
N ARG A 195 4.01 -13.48 11.23
CA ARG A 195 2.61 -13.90 11.24
C ARG A 195 2.23 -14.64 9.97
N GLY A 196 1.09 -15.35 10.04
CA GLY A 196 0.59 -16.10 8.91
C GLY A 196 -0.49 -17.12 9.28
N SER A 197 -0.72 -18.08 8.39
CA SER A 197 -1.65 -19.18 8.60
C SER A 197 -1.14 -20.45 7.90
N ILE A 198 -1.26 -21.59 8.58
CA ILE A 198 -0.91 -22.90 8.05
C ILE A 198 -2.21 -23.59 7.64
N ALA A 199 -2.33 -24.02 6.38
CA ALA A 199 -3.40 -24.93 5.96
C ALA A 199 -2.90 -26.38 6.06
N LEU A 200 -3.58 -27.18 6.88
CA LEU A 200 -3.25 -28.59 7.07
C LEU A 200 -4.02 -29.47 6.08
N PRO A 201 -3.38 -30.51 5.52
CA PRO A 201 -4.04 -31.40 4.57
C PRO A 201 -5.13 -32.25 5.25
N PRO A 202 -6.10 -32.77 4.49
CA PRO A 202 -7.06 -33.76 4.99
C PRO A 202 -6.35 -34.97 5.60
N GLY A 203 -6.81 -35.41 6.77
CA GLY A 203 -6.24 -36.56 7.48
C GLY A 203 -4.91 -36.29 8.19
N TYR A 204 -4.46 -35.03 8.29
CA TYR A 204 -3.27 -34.68 9.07
C TYR A 204 -3.40 -35.17 10.52
N ASP A 205 -2.42 -35.98 10.96
CA ASP A 205 -2.29 -36.47 12.32
C ASP A 205 -0.96 -35.98 12.92
N PRO A 206 -0.98 -35.11 13.95
CA PRO A 206 0.25 -34.64 14.59
C PRO A 206 1.05 -35.77 15.25
N ASN A 207 0.43 -36.92 15.58
CA ASN A 207 1.08 -38.09 16.16
C ASN A 207 1.41 -39.18 15.14
N GLY A 208 1.06 -38.95 13.87
CA GLY A 208 1.28 -39.89 12.78
C GLY A 208 2.74 -39.98 12.32
N LYS A 209 3.00 -40.93 11.42
CA LYS A 209 4.31 -41.11 10.77
C LYS A 209 4.43 -40.40 9.42
N THR A 210 3.32 -40.00 8.82
CA THR A 210 3.28 -39.34 7.51
C THR A 210 3.82 -37.92 7.63
N THR A 211 4.80 -37.58 6.80
CA THR A 211 5.26 -36.21 6.57
C THR A 211 4.77 -35.71 5.23
N TYR A 212 4.60 -34.39 5.13
CA TYR A 212 4.03 -33.73 3.95
C TYR A 212 5.04 -32.75 3.35
N PRO A 213 5.10 -32.62 2.00
CA PRO A 213 5.75 -31.49 1.36
C PRO A 213 5.12 -30.17 1.81
N VAL A 214 5.92 -29.10 1.77
CA VAL A 214 5.52 -27.77 2.25
C VAL A 214 5.60 -26.76 1.12
N ALA A 215 4.55 -25.96 0.95
CA ALA A 215 4.58 -24.77 0.12
C ALA A 215 4.42 -23.52 0.98
N TYR A 216 5.41 -22.63 0.94
CA TYR A 216 5.32 -21.30 1.54
C TYR A 216 4.77 -20.33 0.49
N SER A 217 3.74 -19.59 0.87
CA SER A 217 3.10 -18.57 0.05
C SER A 217 3.15 -17.23 0.76
N THR A 218 3.31 -16.13 0.04
CA THR A 218 3.07 -14.79 0.59
C THR A 218 2.30 -13.91 -0.40
N HIS A 219 1.77 -12.78 0.08
CA HIS A 219 0.87 -11.90 -0.67
C HIS A 219 1.63 -10.86 -1.51
N GLY A 220 0.93 -10.19 -2.43
CA GLY A 220 1.43 -8.94 -3.00
C GLY A 220 1.22 -7.75 -2.08
N PHE A 221 1.68 -6.58 -2.51
CA PHE A 221 1.39 -5.30 -1.84
C PHE A 221 -0.11 -5.12 -1.52
N GLY A 222 -0.42 -4.59 -0.33
CA GLY A 222 -1.77 -4.44 0.20
C GLY A 222 -2.35 -5.69 0.89
N GLY A 223 -1.65 -6.83 0.83
CA GLY A 223 -2.00 -8.01 1.60
C GLY A 223 -1.71 -7.87 3.10
N SER A 224 -2.17 -8.83 3.89
CA SER A 224 -2.03 -8.86 5.35
C SER A 224 -2.24 -10.26 5.93
N ALA A 225 -1.95 -10.47 7.22
CA ALA A 225 -2.32 -11.70 7.94
C ALA A 225 -3.79 -12.11 7.74
N LEU A 226 -4.72 -11.15 7.68
CA LEU A 226 -6.14 -11.44 7.44
C LEU A 226 -6.36 -12.01 6.03
N SER A 227 -5.72 -11.44 5.01
CA SER A 227 -5.80 -11.99 3.65
C SER A 227 -5.18 -13.39 3.57
N GLN A 228 -4.09 -13.63 4.31
CA GLN A 228 -3.41 -14.93 4.38
C GLN A 228 -4.27 -15.99 5.06
N GLU A 229 -5.02 -15.64 6.09
CA GLU A 229 -6.02 -16.52 6.71
C GLU A 229 -7.07 -16.96 5.67
N GLY A 230 -7.59 -16.01 4.89
CA GLY A 230 -8.54 -16.28 3.81
C GLY A 230 -7.97 -17.20 2.73
N SER A 231 -6.72 -16.95 2.29
CA SER A 231 -6.01 -17.80 1.32
C SER A 231 -5.76 -19.22 1.86
N ALA A 232 -5.33 -19.34 3.13
CA ALA A 232 -5.13 -20.61 3.79
C ALA A 232 -6.43 -21.41 3.91
N ALA A 233 -7.54 -20.75 4.27
CA ALA A 233 -8.85 -21.40 4.33
C ALA A 233 -9.29 -21.89 2.94
N GLY A 234 -9.10 -21.09 1.89
CA GLY A 234 -9.37 -21.50 0.51
C GLY A 234 -8.58 -22.74 0.10
N MET A 235 -7.27 -22.75 0.38
CA MET A 235 -6.38 -23.87 0.07
C MET A 235 -6.73 -25.14 0.85
N ALA A 236 -7.05 -25.02 2.14
CA ALA A 236 -7.51 -26.13 2.94
C ALA A 236 -8.78 -26.77 2.35
N SER A 237 -9.69 -25.95 1.84
CA SER A 237 -10.90 -26.42 1.17
C SER A 237 -10.64 -27.04 -0.19
N ASP A 238 -9.68 -26.53 -0.96
CA ASP A 238 -9.25 -27.13 -2.23
C ASP A 238 -8.61 -28.50 -2.04
N MET A 239 -7.76 -28.64 -1.02
CA MET A 239 -7.21 -29.95 -0.64
C MET A 239 -8.32 -30.91 -0.19
N ALA A 240 -9.31 -30.44 0.58
CA ALA A 240 -10.45 -31.25 0.99
C ALA A 240 -11.35 -31.68 -0.18
N ALA A 241 -11.46 -30.86 -1.21
CA ALA A 241 -12.19 -31.17 -2.45
C ALA A 241 -11.39 -32.06 -3.42
N GLY A 242 -10.11 -32.31 -3.15
CA GLY A 242 -9.22 -33.07 -4.03
C GLY A 242 -8.78 -32.32 -5.29
N THR A 243 -9.00 -31.00 -5.36
CA THR A 243 -8.53 -30.16 -6.48
C THR A 243 -7.08 -29.73 -6.32
N MET A 244 -6.54 -29.82 -5.10
CA MET A 244 -5.13 -29.61 -4.78
C MET A 244 -4.55 -30.83 -4.06
N PRO A 245 -3.26 -31.17 -4.29
CA PRO A 245 -2.61 -32.28 -3.60
C PRO A 245 -2.48 -32.01 -2.09
N ALA A 246 -2.50 -33.09 -1.30
CA ALA A 246 -2.31 -33.02 0.14
C ALA A 246 -0.87 -32.57 0.48
N MET A 247 -0.74 -31.31 0.90
CA MET A 247 0.50 -30.67 1.32
C MET A 247 0.24 -29.83 2.57
N ILE A 248 1.30 -29.44 3.28
CA ILE A 248 1.18 -28.34 4.24
C ILE A 248 1.43 -27.04 3.49
N TRP A 249 0.52 -26.09 3.59
CA TRP A 249 0.71 -24.74 3.05
C TRP A 249 0.93 -23.76 4.18
N VAL A 250 1.93 -22.90 4.06
CA VAL A 250 2.23 -21.84 5.03
C VAL A 250 2.08 -20.50 4.33
N TYR A 251 0.99 -19.81 4.62
CA TYR A 251 0.69 -18.47 4.12
C TYR A 251 1.29 -17.45 5.07
N LEU A 252 2.35 -16.77 4.63
CA LEU A 252 3.14 -15.83 5.42
C LEU A 252 2.65 -14.40 5.17
N ASP A 253 2.47 -13.65 6.25
CA ASP A 253 2.23 -12.20 6.21
C ASP A 253 3.58 -11.49 6.05
N GLU A 254 3.69 -10.68 5.01
CA GLU A 254 4.85 -9.82 4.81
C GLU A 254 4.56 -8.32 4.98
N SER A 255 3.34 -8.00 5.43
CA SER A 255 2.95 -6.61 5.68
C SER A 255 3.68 -6.02 6.88
N SER A 256 4.07 -4.76 6.75
CA SER A 256 4.77 -3.99 7.77
C SER A 256 4.32 -2.52 7.71
N ALA A 257 4.71 -1.73 8.71
CA ALA A 257 4.43 -0.29 8.71
C ALA A 257 5.07 0.42 7.51
N THR A 258 6.15 -0.13 6.96
CA THR A 258 6.94 0.46 5.87
C THR A 258 6.56 -0.07 4.49
N GLY A 259 5.54 -0.93 4.40
CA GLY A 259 5.11 -1.60 3.18
C GLY A 259 5.22 -3.12 3.33
N THR A 260 5.77 -3.80 2.33
CA THR A 260 6.17 -5.21 2.39
C THR A 260 7.65 -5.33 2.75
N HIS A 261 8.02 -6.28 3.61
CA HIS A 261 9.43 -6.50 3.95
C HIS A 261 10.12 -7.55 3.05
N GLU A 262 9.39 -8.15 2.11
CA GLU A 262 9.87 -9.05 1.03
C GLU A 262 10.63 -10.31 1.50
N PHE A 263 10.54 -10.64 2.79
CA PHE A 263 11.46 -11.54 3.49
C PHE A 263 12.95 -11.33 3.13
N ALA A 264 13.35 -10.08 2.89
CA ALA A 264 14.72 -9.73 2.56
C ALA A 264 15.47 -9.18 3.78
N ASP A 265 16.77 -9.50 3.86
CA ASP A 265 17.63 -8.92 4.88
C ASP A 265 17.95 -7.46 4.49
N SER A 266 17.47 -6.53 5.29
CA SER A 266 17.53 -5.10 5.00
C SER A 266 18.16 -4.33 6.14
N VAL A 267 18.95 -3.30 5.79
CA VAL A 267 19.49 -2.36 6.78
C VAL A 267 18.40 -1.54 7.47
N ASN A 268 17.20 -1.39 6.85
CA ASN A 268 16.09 -0.63 7.41
C ASN A 268 15.03 -1.52 8.06
N ASN A 269 14.68 -2.65 7.42
CA ASN A 269 13.62 -3.54 7.91
C ASN A 269 14.09 -4.66 8.85
N GLY A 270 15.40 -4.92 8.89
CA GLY A 270 16.00 -6.00 9.67
C GLY A 270 16.19 -7.29 8.87
N PRO A 271 16.74 -8.34 9.50
CA PRO A 271 17.13 -9.56 8.81
C PRO A 271 15.96 -10.55 8.63
N TRP A 272 14.96 -10.20 7.82
CA TRP A 272 13.75 -11.01 7.64
C TRP A 272 13.98 -12.35 6.94
N GLY A 273 14.90 -12.39 5.98
CA GLY A 273 15.26 -13.63 5.28
C GLY A 273 15.99 -14.59 6.21
N HIS A 274 16.92 -14.04 7.02
CA HIS A 274 17.54 -14.80 8.10
C HIS A 274 16.51 -15.34 9.09
N ALA A 275 15.64 -14.49 9.64
CA ALA A 275 14.62 -14.88 10.61
C ALA A 275 13.70 -15.98 10.07
N LEU A 276 13.25 -15.86 8.83
CA LEU A 276 12.44 -16.90 8.19
C LEU A 276 13.18 -18.23 8.11
N THR A 277 14.41 -18.20 7.62
CA THR A 277 15.14 -19.42 7.23
C THR A 277 15.84 -20.12 8.40
N THR A 278 16.26 -19.38 9.43
CA THR A 278 17.02 -19.92 10.56
C THR A 278 16.18 -20.07 11.83
N GLU A 279 15.02 -19.41 11.92
CA GLU A 279 14.18 -19.40 13.13
C GLU A 279 12.79 -19.97 12.86
N LEU A 280 11.98 -19.32 12.00
CA LEU A 280 10.57 -19.71 11.81
C LEU A 280 10.43 -21.07 11.13
N ILE A 281 11.09 -21.30 9.99
CA ILE A 281 10.99 -22.57 9.26
C ILE A 281 11.41 -23.75 10.17
N PRO A 282 12.57 -23.73 10.85
CA PRO A 282 12.93 -24.79 11.79
C PRO A 282 11.93 -24.98 12.93
N ALA A 283 11.34 -23.89 13.46
CA ALA A 283 10.32 -23.98 14.51
C ALA A 283 9.05 -24.69 14.00
N LEU A 284 8.60 -24.36 12.79
CA LEU A 284 7.46 -25.02 12.15
C LEU A 284 7.74 -26.50 11.87
N GLU A 285 8.92 -26.85 11.38
CA GLU A 285 9.30 -28.24 11.08
C GLU A 285 9.42 -29.11 12.33
N LYS A 286 9.74 -28.51 13.48
CA LYS A 286 9.72 -29.20 14.77
C LYS A 286 8.30 -29.46 15.26
N GLN A 287 7.36 -28.57 14.95
CA GLN A 287 5.99 -28.61 15.46
C GLN A 287 5.03 -29.39 14.56
N TYR A 288 5.24 -29.34 13.24
CA TYR A 288 4.35 -29.92 12.24
C TYR A 288 5.05 -31.05 11.47
N ARG A 289 4.27 -31.99 10.92
CA ARG A 289 4.78 -33.13 10.13
C ARG A 289 5.21 -32.70 8.73
N MET A 290 6.20 -31.82 8.66
CA MET A 290 6.79 -31.29 7.43
C MET A 290 7.95 -32.17 6.98
N ASP A 291 8.06 -32.41 5.68
CA ASP A 291 9.24 -33.01 5.08
C ASP A 291 10.33 -31.93 4.88
N ALA A 292 11.28 -31.90 5.82
CA ALA A 292 12.34 -30.89 5.91
C ALA A 292 13.46 -31.04 4.85
N ARG A 293 13.27 -31.83 3.80
CA ARG A 293 14.24 -31.92 2.69
C ARG A 293 14.06 -30.74 1.74
N PRO A 294 15.13 -30.16 1.18
CA PRO A 294 15.02 -29.05 0.24
C PRO A 294 14.07 -29.35 -0.93
N GLY A 295 14.14 -30.54 -1.52
CA GLY A 295 13.25 -30.98 -2.61
C GLY A 295 11.76 -31.11 -2.23
N SER A 296 11.40 -30.88 -0.96
CA SER A 296 10.03 -30.91 -0.45
C SER A 296 9.58 -29.55 0.09
N ARG A 297 10.41 -28.50 -0.02
CA ARG A 297 10.04 -27.10 0.29
C ARG A 297 9.89 -26.30 -0.98
N PHE A 298 8.72 -25.73 -1.20
CA PHE A 298 8.39 -24.93 -2.37
C PHE A 298 7.97 -23.51 -1.99
N LEU A 299 8.12 -22.58 -2.92
CA LEU A 299 7.77 -21.18 -2.76
C LEU A 299 6.78 -20.74 -3.85
N THR A 300 5.85 -19.86 -3.52
CA THR A 300 5.01 -19.16 -4.50
C THR A 300 4.49 -17.83 -3.96
N GLY A 301 4.16 -16.90 -4.85
CA GLY A 301 3.62 -15.61 -4.47
C GLY A 301 3.20 -14.81 -5.69
N HIS A 302 2.54 -13.68 -5.46
CA HIS A 302 2.05 -12.81 -6.52
C HIS A 302 2.52 -11.37 -6.32
N SER A 303 2.89 -10.67 -7.39
CA SER A 303 3.36 -9.28 -7.32
C SER A 303 4.59 -9.17 -6.40
N SER A 304 4.55 -8.35 -5.36
CA SER A 304 5.56 -8.27 -4.30
C SER A 304 5.92 -9.63 -3.71
N GLY A 305 4.95 -10.44 -3.29
CA GLY A 305 5.23 -11.82 -2.86
C GLY A 305 5.82 -12.73 -3.95
N GLY A 306 5.58 -12.42 -5.23
CA GLY A 306 6.28 -13.07 -6.35
C GLY A 306 7.76 -12.71 -6.36
N TRP A 307 8.09 -11.44 -6.11
CA TRP A 307 9.46 -10.99 -5.90
C TRP A 307 10.08 -11.65 -4.68
N ALA A 308 9.43 -11.59 -3.51
CA ALA A 308 9.91 -12.21 -2.26
C ALA A 308 10.26 -13.68 -2.43
N THR A 309 9.39 -14.46 -3.10
CA THR A 309 9.61 -15.90 -3.31
C THR A 309 10.65 -16.21 -4.38
N LEU A 310 10.87 -15.33 -5.36
CA LEU A 310 12.00 -15.45 -6.27
C LEU A 310 13.32 -15.14 -5.56
N TRP A 311 13.34 -14.06 -4.77
CA TRP A 311 14.48 -13.65 -3.96
C TRP A 311 14.91 -14.73 -2.96
N LEU A 312 13.97 -15.32 -2.23
CA LEU A 312 14.24 -16.40 -1.29
C LEU A 312 14.87 -17.62 -1.97
N GLN A 313 14.40 -18.00 -3.16
CA GLN A 313 14.99 -19.11 -3.93
C GLN A 313 16.42 -18.79 -4.39
N ALA A 314 16.67 -17.57 -4.86
CA ALA A 314 17.98 -17.15 -5.33
C ALA A 314 19.00 -17.03 -4.18
N THR A 315 18.55 -16.51 -3.03
CA THR A 315 19.40 -16.23 -1.86
C THR A 315 19.65 -17.48 -1.01
N TYR A 316 18.66 -18.37 -0.91
CA TYR A 316 18.74 -19.59 -0.10
C TYR A 316 18.52 -20.86 -0.94
N PRO A 317 19.30 -21.08 -2.03
CA PRO A 317 19.03 -22.13 -3.01
C PRO A 317 19.21 -23.56 -2.47
N LYS A 318 19.87 -23.72 -1.32
CA LYS A 318 20.04 -25.01 -0.64
C LYS A 318 18.86 -25.36 0.28
N LEU A 319 18.00 -24.39 0.60
CA LEU A 319 16.89 -24.59 1.52
C LEU A 319 15.59 -24.96 0.78
N PHE A 320 15.37 -24.35 -0.39
CA PHE A 320 14.16 -24.51 -1.20
C PHE A 320 14.43 -25.31 -2.47
N GLY A 321 13.48 -26.19 -2.81
CA GLY A 321 13.56 -27.08 -3.98
C GLY A 321 12.96 -26.49 -5.25
N GLY A 322 12.23 -25.37 -5.15
CA GLY A 322 11.68 -24.66 -6.30
C GLY A 322 10.76 -23.50 -5.91
N THR A 323 10.57 -22.59 -6.85
CA THR A 323 9.70 -21.41 -6.72
C THR A 323 8.84 -21.22 -7.96
N TRP A 324 7.59 -20.81 -7.78
CA TRP A 324 6.66 -20.44 -8.85
C TRP A 324 6.09 -19.03 -8.58
N PRO A 325 6.88 -17.97 -8.81
CA PRO A 325 6.44 -16.60 -8.65
C PRO A 325 5.51 -16.19 -9.80
N THR A 326 4.48 -15.41 -9.50
CA THR A 326 3.51 -14.94 -10.50
C THR A 326 3.54 -13.42 -10.59
N SER A 327 3.82 -12.90 -11.79
CA SER A 327 3.95 -11.45 -12.04
C SER A 327 4.81 -10.75 -10.98
N PRO A 328 6.05 -11.21 -10.71
CA PRO A 328 6.88 -10.61 -9.68
C PRO A 328 7.12 -9.13 -9.98
N ASP A 329 7.34 -8.34 -8.93
CA ASP A 329 7.98 -7.03 -9.10
C ASP A 329 9.35 -7.18 -9.79
N SER A 330 9.95 -6.07 -10.21
CA SER A 330 11.19 -6.08 -11.00
C SER A 330 12.30 -6.87 -10.30
N SER A 331 12.66 -8.00 -10.90
CA SER A 331 13.57 -8.99 -10.29
C SER A 331 15.06 -8.68 -10.51
N ASP A 332 15.34 -7.68 -11.34
CA ASP A 332 16.66 -7.12 -11.62
C ASP A 332 16.55 -5.59 -11.59
N PHE A 333 17.53 -4.92 -10.99
CA PHE A 333 17.59 -3.47 -10.88
C PHE A 333 18.26 -2.79 -12.07
N HIS A 334 18.77 -3.56 -13.05
CA HIS A 334 19.12 -3.03 -14.37
C HIS A 334 17.89 -2.65 -15.22
N ASP A 335 16.70 -3.16 -14.87
CA ASP A 335 15.42 -2.74 -15.45
C ASP A 335 14.32 -2.75 -14.36
N PHE A 336 14.39 -1.76 -13.49
CA PHE A 336 13.39 -1.51 -12.45
C PHE A 336 12.28 -0.63 -13.02
N THR A 337 11.28 -1.25 -13.66
CA THR A 337 10.19 -0.54 -14.34
C THR A 337 10.70 0.47 -15.39
N ASN A 338 11.49 -0.01 -16.36
CA ASN A 338 12.10 0.75 -17.46
C ASN A 338 13.31 1.62 -17.07
N ALA A 339 13.77 1.59 -15.82
CA ALA A 339 14.91 2.36 -15.35
C ALA A 339 16.07 1.44 -14.90
N ASP A 340 17.29 1.73 -15.37
CA ASP A 340 18.51 1.09 -14.85
C ASP A 340 19.00 1.86 -13.62
N LEU A 341 18.81 1.28 -12.43
CA LEU A 341 19.20 1.90 -11.16
C LEU A 341 20.73 2.01 -10.99
N TYR A 342 21.50 1.24 -11.76
CA TYR A 342 22.96 1.25 -11.70
C TYR A 342 23.59 2.21 -12.72
N ALA A 343 22.78 2.83 -13.59
CA ALA A 343 23.27 3.80 -14.55
C ALA A 343 23.80 5.07 -13.85
N PRO A 344 24.86 5.72 -14.37
CA PRO A 344 25.29 7.02 -13.88
C PRO A 344 24.14 8.04 -13.98
N ASN A 345 23.82 8.70 -12.87
CA ASN A 345 22.69 9.64 -12.76
C ASN A 345 21.33 9.00 -13.10
N ALA A 346 21.12 7.73 -12.69
CA ALA A 346 19.82 7.06 -12.79
C ALA A 346 18.68 7.98 -12.28
N ASN A 347 17.55 7.94 -12.99
CA ASN A 347 16.40 8.77 -12.69
C ASN A 347 15.13 7.97 -12.92
N MET A 348 14.43 7.63 -11.83
CA MET A 348 13.20 6.83 -11.87
C MET A 348 12.00 7.56 -12.50
N TYR A 349 12.07 8.88 -12.65
CA TYR A 349 10.95 9.68 -13.12
C TYR A 349 10.93 9.92 -14.61
N ALA A 350 12.10 9.98 -15.25
CA ALA A 350 12.20 10.23 -16.69
C ALA A 350 13.47 9.63 -17.28
N GLY A 351 13.35 9.12 -18.51
CA GLY A 351 14.48 8.64 -19.29
C GLY A 351 15.37 9.77 -19.82
N ALA A 352 16.46 9.39 -20.48
CA ALA A 352 17.43 10.33 -21.07
C ALA A 352 16.81 11.26 -22.14
N ASP A 353 15.66 10.89 -22.72
CA ASP A 353 14.90 11.72 -23.66
C ASP A 353 13.95 12.73 -22.97
N GLY A 354 13.96 12.78 -21.63
CA GLY A 354 13.11 13.64 -20.81
C GLY A 354 11.67 13.16 -20.67
N LYS A 355 11.28 12.03 -21.30
CA LYS A 355 9.92 11.50 -21.17
C LYS A 355 9.77 10.73 -19.86
N ALA A 356 8.59 10.86 -19.25
CA ALA A 356 8.28 10.16 -18.02
C ALA A 356 8.28 8.64 -18.21
N PHE A 357 8.86 7.91 -17.26
CA PHE A 357 8.82 6.44 -17.32
C PHE A 357 7.39 5.95 -17.13
N PRO A 358 6.88 5.13 -18.06
CA PRO A 358 5.55 4.57 -17.94
C PRO A 358 5.52 3.47 -16.87
N LEU A 359 4.44 3.44 -16.08
CA LEU A 359 4.23 2.40 -15.07
C LEU A 359 3.02 1.54 -15.43
N VAL A 360 1.85 2.16 -15.57
CA VAL A 360 0.59 1.41 -15.78
C VAL A 360 0.15 1.50 -17.24
N ARG A 361 -0.27 0.35 -17.79
CA ARG A 361 -0.83 0.22 -19.14
C ARG A 361 -2.17 -0.49 -19.12
N ASP A 362 -3.14 0.07 -19.85
CA ASP A 362 -4.36 -0.66 -20.23
C ASP A 362 -4.45 -0.74 -21.76
N LYS A 363 -4.60 -1.96 -22.29
CA LYS A 363 -4.69 -2.23 -23.74
C LYS A 363 -3.60 -1.52 -24.57
N GLY A 364 -2.37 -1.52 -24.06
CA GLY A 364 -1.20 -0.91 -24.70
C GLY A 364 -1.10 0.61 -24.56
N LYS A 365 -2.04 1.28 -23.90
CA LYS A 365 -1.99 2.73 -23.64
C LYS A 365 -1.41 3.01 -22.26
N VAL A 366 -0.51 3.99 -22.18
CA VAL A 366 0.01 4.48 -20.90
C VAL A 366 -1.11 5.23 -20.18
N ILE A 367 -1.46 4.80 -18.97
CA ILE A 367 -2.46 5.49 -18.13
C ILE A 367 -1.84 6.17 -16.91
N ALA A 368 -0.64 5.74 -16.52
CA ALA A 368 0.13 6.37 -15.46
C ALA A 368 1.64 6.22 -15.66
N SER A 369 2.39 7.22 -15.21
CA SER A 369 3.85 7.18 -15.10
C SER A 369 4.31 6.89 -13.68
N PHE A 370 5.55 6.44 -13.54
CA PHE A 370 6.19 6.23 -12.25
C PHE A 370 6.15 7.52 -11.40
N ARG A 371 6.53 8.66 -12.01
CA ARG A 371 6.50 9.98 -11.36
C ARG A 371 5.13 10.30 -10.75
N GLN A 372 4.04 10.04 -11.48
CA GLN A 372 2.69 10.32 -10.99
C GLN A 372 2.35 9.49 -9.76
N PHE A 373 2.67 8.20 -9.78
CA PHE A 373 2.44 7.32 -8.64
C PHE A 373 3.29 7.74 -7.42
N ALA A 374 4.58 8.00 -7.61
CA ALA A 374 5.46 8.44 -6.53
C ALA A 374 5.00 9.76 -5.90
N GLN A 375 4.56 10.73 -6.72
CA GLN A 375 4.01 12.00 -6.22
C GLN A 375 2.69 11.80 -5.47
N GLN A 376 1.81 10.95 -5.96
CA GLN A 376 0.55 10.62 -5.29
C GLN A 376 0.81 9.95 -3.94
N GLU A 377 1.69 8.94 -3.89
CA GLU A 377 2.12 8.22 -2.69
C GLU A 377 2.69 9.18 -1.63
N ALA A 378 3.54 10.13 -2.04
CA ALA A 378 4.11 11.14 -1.15
C ALA A 378 3.04 12.06 -0.52
N VAL A 379 1.96 12.38 -1.25
CA VAL A 379 0.84 13.17 -0.69
C VAL A 379 -0.04 12.32 0.22
N LEU A 380 -0.18 11.04 -0.03
CA LEU A 380 -0.99 10.15 0.80
C LEU A 380 -0.32 9.81 2.14
N GLY A 381 1.02 9.79 2.21
CA GLY A 381 1.74 9.64 3.47
C GLY A 381 3.19 9.22 3.31
N ALA A 382 3.94 9.24 4.40
CA ALA A 382 5.37 8.92 4.40
C ALA A 382 5.70 7.42 4.53
N TYR A 383 4.70 6.58 4.81
CA TYR A 383 4.91 5.16 5.13
C TYR A 383 3.97 4.26 4.35
N GLY A 384 4.34 2.99 4.21
CA GLY A 384 3.47 1.95 3.68
C GLY A 384 3.24 2.00 2.17
N GLY A 385 3.87 2.92 1.44
CA GLY A 385 3.72 3.06 0.00
C GLY A 385 4.40 1.95 -0.78
N GLN A 386 3.96 1.70 -2.02
CA GLN A 386 4.50 0.61 -2.83
C GLN A 386 5.95 0.90 -3.21
N PHE A 387 6.27 2.13 -3.59
CA PHE A 387 7.64 2.50 -3.94
C PHE A 387 8.49 2.73 -2.70
N ALA A 388 7.94 3.38 -1.68
CA ALA A 388 8.58 3.50 -0.39
C ALA A 388 8.95 2.12 0.18
N SER A 389 8.12 1.10 -0.03
CA SER A 389 8.43 -0.29 0.37
C SER A 389 9.77 -0.77 -0.20
N PHE A 390 10.01 -0.58 -1.50
CA PHE A 390 11.29 -0.91 -2.13
C PHE A 390 12.45 -0.12 -1.52
N GLU A 391 12.25 1.18 -1.26
CA GLU A 391 13.28 2.00 -0.61
C GLU A 391 13.61 1.46 0.79
N TRP A 392 12.61 1.11 1.58
CA TRP A 392 12.79 0.50 2.89
C TRP A 392 13.51 -0.85 2.79
N VAL A 393 13.23 -1.67 1.79
CA VAL A 393 13.88 -2.96 1.65
C VAL A 393 15.32 -2.83 1.16
N PHE A 394 15.58 -2.06 0.10
CA PHE A 394 16.85 -2.12 -0.65
C PHE A 394 17.75 -0.89 -0.51
N SER A 395 17.20 0.29 -0.20
CA SER A 395 18.00 1.50 -0.17
C SER A 395 18.86 1.61 1.09
N PRO A 396 20.03 2.27 0.98
CA PRO A 396 20.82 2.58 2.17
C PRO A 396 20.08 3.55 3.10
N LYS A 397 20.50 3.60 4.37
CA LYS A 397 20.03 4.62 5.32
C LYS A 397 20.58 6.00 4.96
N GLY A 398 19.68 6.96 4.86
CA GLY A 398 19.96 8.39 4.77
C GLY A 398 20.37 8.98 6.12
N ALA A 399 20.76 10.25 6.09
CA ALA A 399 21.25 10.98 7.28
C ALA A 399 20.16 11.19 8.35
N ASP A 400 18.89 11.19 7.96
CA ASP A 400 17.72 11.29 8.84
C ASP A 400 17.24 9.92 9.37
N GLY A 401 17.94 8.83 9.00
CA GLY A 401 17.60 7.47 9.38
C GLY A 401 16.50 6.82 8.52
N ARG A 402 15.95 7.53 7.53
CA ARG A 402 15.02 6.98 6.53
C ARG A 402 15.80 6.36 5.36
N PRO A 403 15.20 5.47 4.57
CA PRO A 403 15.85 5.01 3.34
C PRO A 403 16.07 6.18 2.37
N VAL A 404 17.20 6.13 1.64
CA VAL A 404 17.43 7.05 0.51
C VAL A 404 16.43 6.73 -0.61
N GLN A 405 15.81 7.76 -1.18
CA GLN A 405 14.85 7.60 -2.27
C GLN A 405 15.54 7.14 -3.56
N ILE A 406 14.85 6.28 -4.32
CA ILE A 406 15.34 5.71 -5.59
C ILE A 406 15.11 6.61 -6.80
#